data_AF-U1HPQ8-F1
#
_entry.id   AF-U1HPQ8-F1
#
_cell.length_a   1.000
_cell.length_b   1.000
_cell.length_c   1.000
_cell.angle_alpha   90.00
_cell.angle_beta   90.00
_cell.angle_gamma   90.00
#
_symmetry.space_group_name_H-M   'P 1'
#
loop_
_entity.id
_entity.type
_entity.pdbx_description
1 polymer ?
#
loop_
_entity_poly.entity_id
_entity_poly.type
_entity_poly.pdbx_seq_one_letter_code
_entity_poly.pdbx_strand_id
1 'polypeptide(L)'
;MYEGTVQSLIYTDVKSDNVVVEYRLQPNGEVDISRVNLADPESAAKVRNGEHITGIQVGNVMWRSPEAQAGIGITKASDVFSFGIVCIHAVLRLHIFGFDREKLVEGVEPEVEVLERMISYFGPVPLGLLEHIDNDQWCLALMTLNRSFSKDKPRRPFALWVEEDFPNLDSNLKRFVGRMMNLDPAKRATVDELLEDPWWD
;
A
#
# COMPACT_ATOMS: atom_id res chain seq x y z
N MET A 1 -28.17 28.25 0.73
CA MET A 1 -26.80 28.21 0.22
C MET A 1 -26.27 26.81 0.49
N TYR A 2 -25.98 26.03 -0.55
CA TYR A 2 -25.32 24.74 -0.38
C TYR A 2 -23.83 25.02 -0.19
N GLU A 3 -23.35 24.99 1.06
CA GLU A 3 -21.93 24.79 1.29
C GLU A 3 -21.57 23.45 0.66
N GLY A 4 -20.82 23.50 -0.44
CA GLY A 4 -20.36 22.30 -1.14
C GLY A 4 -19.57 21.45 -0.16
N THR A 5 -20.14 20.32 0.28
CA THR A 5 -19.43 19.32 1.07
C THR A 5 -18.14 18.97 0.33
N VAL A 6 -17.00 19.30 0.91
CA VAL A 6 -15.69 18.91 0.39
C VAL A 6 -15.67 17.38 0.35
N GLN A 7 -15.53 16.84 -0.86
CA GLN A 7 -15.47 15.41 -1.12
C GLN A 7 -14.02 15.00 -1.32
N SER A 8 -13.66 13.87 -0.74
CA SER A 8 -12.39 13.20 -0.99
C SER A 8 -12.60 12.11 -2.04
N LEU A 9 -11.82 12.15 -3.12
CA LEU A 9 -11.72 11.03 -4.06
C LEU A 9 -10.77 9.99 -3.45
N ILE A 10 -11.24 8.75 -3.35
CA ILE A 10 -10.45 7.56 -3.01
C ILE A 10 -10.39 6.71 -4.28
N TYR A 11 -9.19 6.34 -4.72
CA TYR A 11 -8.97 5.63 -5.97
C TYR A 11 -9.25 4.13 -5.84
N THR A 12 -8.87 3.53 -4.71
CA THR A 12 -9.08 2.13 -4.31
C THR A 12 -8.35 1.05 -5.12
N ASP A 13 -7.84 1.36 -6.32
CA ASP A 13 -7.08 0.43 -7.16
C ASP A 13 -5.77 1.05 -7.69
N VAL A 14 -5.01 1.69 -6.81
CA VAL A 14 -3.66 2.19 -7.15
C VAL A 14 -2.72 0.99 -7.30
N LYS A 15 -2.26 0.74 -8.53
CA LYS A 15 -1.31 -0.33 -8.89
C LYS A 15 -0.45 0.09 -10.08
N SER A 16 0.66 -0.59 -10.31
CA SER A 16 1.59 -0.24 -11.40
C SER A 16 0.93 -0.21 -12.77
N ASP A 17 0.03 -1.16 -13.05
CA ASP A 17 -0.68 -1.29 -14.33
C ASP A 17 -1.57 -0.08 -14.63
N ASN A 18 -2.02 0.61 -13.58
CA ASN A 18 -2.89 1.77 -13.66
C ASN A 18 -2.10 3.09 -13.72
N VAL A 19 -0.75 3.06 -13.64
CA VAL A 19 0.10 4.23 -13.86
C VAL A 19 0.49 4.30 -15.32
N VAL A 20 -0.15 5.19 -16.07
CA VAL A 20 0.10 5.37 -17.50
C VAL A 20 1.01 6.58 -17.74
N VAL A 21 1.96 6.41 -18.66
CA VAL A 21 2.92 7.45 -19.02
C VAL A 21 2.78 7.83 -20.49
N GLU A 22 2.66 9.12 -20.74
CA GLU A 22 2.86 9.68 -22.07
C GLU A 22 4.35 9.97 -22.22
N TYR A 23 4.97 9.40 -23.25
CA TYR A 23 6.39 9.52 -23.48
C TYR A 23 6.73 9.69 -24.95
N ARG A 24 7.89 10.30 -25.20
CA ARG A 24 8.52 10.37 -26.52
C ARG A 24 9.88 9.67 -26.45
N LEU A 25 10.19 8.92 -27.51
CA LEU A 25 11.53 8.38 -27.69
C LEU A 25 12.38 9.41 -28.45
N GLN A 26 13.44 9.86 -27.81
CA GLN A 26 14.43 10.70 -28.45
C GLN A 26 15.32 9.87 -29.41
N PRO A 27 15.96 10.49 -30.42
CA PRO A 27 16.84 9.78 -31.36
C PRO A 27 18.02 9.05 -30.72
N ASN A 28 18.45 9.49 -29.52
CA ASN A 28 19.51 8.85 -28.72
C ASN A 28 19.01 7.62 -27.92
N GLY A 29 17.72 7.28 -28.01
CA GLY A 29 17.09 6.19 -27.26
C GLY A 29 16.58 6.58 -25.88
N GLU A 30 16.72 7.85 -25.48
CA GLU A 30 16.25 8.36 -24.20
C GLU A 30 14.72 8.52 -24.18
N VAL A 31 14.11 8.24 -23.04
CA VAL A 31 12.66 8.36 -22.83
C VAL A 31 12.37 9.73 -22.20
N ASP A 32 11.70 10.60 -22.95
CA ASP A 32 11.17 11.88 -22.48
C ASP A 32 9.72 11.69 -22.01
N ILE A 33 9.49 11.68 -20.70
CA ILE A 33 8.16 11.54 -20.10
C ILE A 33 7.50 12.92 -20.05
N SER A 34 6.44 13.12 -20.83
CA SER A 34 5.69 14.39 -20.86
C SER A 34 4.56 14.43 -19.83
N ARG A 35 4.02 13.27 -19.45
CA ARG A 35 2.91 13.19 -18.49
C ARG A 35 2.81 11.82 -17.83
N VAL A 36 2.38 11.81 -16.57
CA VAL A 36 1.99 10.61 -15.84
C VAL A 36 0.55 10.79 -15.37
N ASN A 37 -0.31 9.77 -15.53
CA ASN A 37 -1.68 9.78 -15.03
C ASN A 37 -2.03 8.45 -14.35
N LEU A 38 -3.01 8.48 -13.46
CA LEU A 38 -3.71 7.28 -12.99
C LEU A 38 -4.89 6.98 -13.94
N ALA A 39 -4.92 5.77 -14.47
CA ALA A 39 -5.97 5.24 -15.35
C ALA A 39 -6.76 4.13 -14.64
N ASP A 40 -7.95 3.83 -15.15
CA ASP A 40 -8.93 2.90 -14.53
C ASP A 40 -9.61 3.44 -13.25
N PRO A 41 -10.36 4.56 -13.34
CA PRO A 41 -11.06 5.14 -12.19
C PRO A 41 -12.38 4.43 -11.86
N GLU A 42 -12.67 3.26 -12.45
CA GLU A 42 -13.99 2.61 -12.33
C GLU A 42 -14.35 2.23 -10.89
N SER A 43 -13.34 1.94 -10.08
CA SER A 43 -13.50 1.63 -8.66
C SER A 43 -13.40 2.85 -7.75
N ALA A 44 -13.07 4.03 -8.29
CA ALA A 44 -12.86 5.22 -7.48
C ALA A 44 -14.19 5.75 -6.91
N ALA A 45 -14.16 6.20 -5.66
CA ALA A 45 -15.34 6.67 -4.95
C ALA A 45 -15.12 8.08 -4.39
N LYS A 46 -16.15 8.92 -4.50
CA LYS A 46 -16.21 10.20 -3.79
C LYS A 46 -16.88 9.98 -2.45
N VAL A 47 -16.14 10.17 -1.38
CA VAL A 47 -16.64 10.15 0.00
C VAL A 47 -16.69 11.56 0.57
N ARG A 48 -17.58 11.82 1.53
CA ARG A 48 -17.51 13.09 2.27
C ARG A 48 -16.26 13.09 3.13
N ASN A 49 -15.70 14.27 3.39
CA ASN A 49 -14.57 14.36 4.31
C ASN A 49 -14.93 13.77 5.68
N GLY A 50 -14.05 12.92 6.21
CA GLY A 50 -14.25 12.19 7.46
C GLY A 50 -15.02 10.87 7.31
N GLU A 51 -15.65 10.61 6.16
CA GLU A 51 -16.23 9.30 5.84
C GLU A 51 -15.19 8.38 5.19
N HIS A 52 -15.47 7.08 5.22
CA HIS A 52 -14.62 6.02 4.67
C HIS A 52 -15.47 4.94 4.00
N ILE A 53 -14.86 4.13 3.13
CA ILE A 53 -15.54 3.02 2.47
C ILE A 53 -15.44 1.78 3.34
N THR A 54 -16.56 1.08 3.53
CA THR A 54 -16.67 -0.16 4.32
C THR A 54 -17.61 -1.15 3.63
N GLY A 55 -17.39 -2.45 3.85
CA GLY A 55 -18.24 -3.54 3.37
C GLY A 55 -17.84 -4.12 2.02
N ILE A 56 -16.70 -3.70 1.46
CA ILE A 56 -16.19 -4.19 0.18
C ILE A 56 -14.66 -4.23 0.16
N GLN A 57 -14.10 -5.36 -0.27
CA GLN A 57 -12.67 -5.52 -0.55
C GLN A 57 -12.42 -5.15 -2.02
N VAL A 58 -12.22 -3.87 -2.28
CA VAL A 58 -12.07 -3.29 -3.64
C VAL A 58 -10.59 -3.25 -4.07
N GLY A 59 -10.34 -3.27 -5.39
CA GLY A 59 -9.00 -3.22 -5.98
C GLY A 59 -8.26 -4.56 -5.97
N ASN A 60 -7.00 -4.57 -6.40
CA ASN A 60 -6.17 -5.78 -6.45
C ASN A 60 -5.58 -6.15 -5.07
N VAL A 61 -5.83 -7.37 -4.61
CA VAL A 61 -5.38 -7.90 -3.30
C VAL A 61 -3.86 -7.72 -3.04
N MET A 62 -3.01 -7.75 -4.05
CA MET A 62 -1.55 -7.56 -3.87
C MET A 62 -1.14 -6.10 -3.63
N TRP A 63 -2.06 -5.16 -3.82
CA TRP A 63 -1.82 -3.72 -3.78
C TRP A 63 -2.62 -3.00 -2.69
N ARG A 64 -3.54 -3.69 -2.01
CA ARG A 64 -4.37 -3.11 -0.94
C ARG A 64 -3.56 -2.81 0.32
N SER A 65 -4.00 -1.82 1.08
CA SER A 65 -3.58 -1.60 2.47
C SER A 65 -4.18 -2.64 3.44
N PRO A 66 -3.69 -2.76 4.69
CA PRO A 66 -4.24 -3.70 5.67
C PRO A 66 -5.75 -3.55 5.92
N GLU A 67 -6.24 -2.31 6.07
CA GLU A 67 -7.67 -2.05 6.26
C GLU A 67 -8.49 -2.27 4.98
N ALA A 68 -7.89 -2.09 3.79
CA ALA A 68 -8.50 -2.48 2.53
C ALA A 68 -8.52 -4.01 2.31
N GLN A 69 -7.58 -4.78 2.90
CA GLN A 69 -7.71 -6.23 2.97
C GLN A 69 -8.93 -6.63 3.79
N ALA A 70 -9.25 -5.90 4.86
CA ALA A 70 -10.46 -6.14 5.65
C ALA A 70 -11.74 -5.63 4.96
N GLY A 71 -11.61 -4.74 3.98
CA GLY A 71 -12.73 -4.05 3.34
C GLY A 71 -13.44 -3.06 4.29
N ILE A 72 -12.72 -2.52 5.27
CA ILE A 72 -13.26 -1.66 6.34
C ILE A 72 -12.38 -0.43 6.49
N GLY A 73 -12.97 0.76 6.60
CA GLY A 73 -12.21 1.97 6.91
C GLY A 73 -11.29 2.43 5.77
N ILE A 74 -11.61 2.14 4.51
CA ILE A 74 -10.78 2.51 3.36
C ILE A 74 -10.87 4.02 3.15
N THR A 75 -9.72 4.67 3.07
CA THR A 75 -9.57 6.14 2.93
C THR A 75 -8.47 6.48 1.93
N LYS A 76 -8.18 7.78 1.74
CA LYS A 76 -6.98 8.22 1.01
C LYS A 76 -5.68 7.63 1.59
N ALA A 77 -5.63 7.34 2.89
CA ALA A 77 -4.47 6.69 3.50
C ALA A 77 -4.25 5.27 2.94
N SER A 78 -5.30 4.61 2.46
CA SER A 78 -5.21 3.32 1.77
C SER A 78 -4.55 3.49 0.40
N ASP A 79 -4.93 4.51 -0.37
CA ASP A 79 -4.28 4.83 -1.65
C ASP A 79 -2.80 5.20 -1.47
N VAL A 80 -2.46 5.92 -0.39
CA VAL A 80 -1.06 6.23 -0.04
C VAL A 80 -0.26 4.96 0.22
N PHE A 81 -0.82 4.00 0.96
CA PHE A 81 -0.15 2.73 1.20
C PHE A 81 0.10 1.98 -0.12
N SER A 82 -0.92 1.91 -0.98
CA SER A 82 -0.84 1.31 -2.32
C SER A 82 0.21 2.01 -3.20
N PHE A 83 0.32 3.34 -3.12
CA PHE A 83 1.37 4.10 -3.80
C PHE A 83 2.77 3.74 -3.29
N GLY A 84 2.94 3.47 -2.00
CA GLY A 84 4.20 2.94 -1.45
C GLY A 84 4.62 1.62 -2.11
N ILE A 85 3.65 0.74 -2.42
CA ILE A 85 3.89 -0.51 -3.16
C ILE A 85 4.33 -0.20 -4.60
N VAL A 86 3.72 0.79 -5.25
CA VAL A 86 4.11 1.26 -6.59
C VAL A 86 5.55 1.78 -6.59
N CYS A 87 5.95 2.58 -5.59
CA CYS A 87 7.33 3.06 -5.46
C CYS A 87 8.33 1.91 -5.35
N ILE A 88 8.06 0.92 -4.49
CA ILE A 88 8.90 -0.27 -4.37
C ILE A 88 8.98 -1.00 -5.71
N HIS A 89 7.84 -1.21 -6.38
CA HIS A 89 7.81 -1.91 -7.66
C HIS A 89 8.60 -1.17 -8.74
N ALA A 90 8.46 0.16 -8.83
CA ALA A 90 9.15 0.97 -9.83
C ALA A 90 10.67 0.98 -9.62
N VAL A 91 11.13 1.12 -8.38
CA VAL A 91 12.56 1.26 -8.06
C VAL A 91 13.27 -0.09 -7.98
N LEU A 92 12.66 -1.08 -7.32
CA LEU A 92 13.28 -2.38 -7.06
C LEU A 92 12.86 -3.49 -8.04
N ARG A 93 11.90 -3.21 -8.95
CA ARG A 93 11.29 -4.21 -9.85
C ARG A 93 10.72 -5.42 -9.09
N LEU A 94 10.24 -5.16 -7.87
CA LEU A 94 9.79 -6.18 -6.93
C LEU A 94 8.28 -6.09 -6.70
N HIS A 95 7.57 -7.20 -6.88
CA HIS A 95 6.21 -7.34 -6.35
C HIS A 95 6.30 -7.75 -4.88
N ILE A 96 6.45 -6.79 -3.98
CA ILE A 96 6.74 -7.06 -2.55
C ILE A 96 5.69 -7.96 -1.88
N PHE A 97 4.43 -7.88 -2.32
CA PHE A 97 3.33 -8.75 -1.87
C PHE A 97 2.82 -9.70 -2.96
N GLY A 98 3.58 -9.88 -4.04
CA GLY A 98 3.21 -10.77 -5.14
C GLY A 98 3.29 -12.24 -4.72
N PHE A 99 2.22 -12.99 -4.93
CA PHE A 99 2.17 -14.43 -4.67
C PHE A 99 1.63 -15.17 -5.89
N ASP A 100 1.95 -16.45 -5.98
CA ASP A 100 1.42 -17.34 -7.00
C ASP A 100 0.17 -18.03 -6.44
N ARG A 101 -0.99 -17.77 -7.06
CA ARG A 101 -2.29 -18.32 -6.63
C ARG A 101 -2.29 -19.85 -6.64
N GLU A 102 -1.56 -20.48 -7.55
CA GLU A 102 -1.50 -21.94 -7.69
C GLU A 102 -0.61 -22.57 -6.60
N LYS A 103 0.23 -21.77 -5.95
CA LYS A 103 1.14 -22.20 -4.88
C LYS A 103 0.67 -21.80 -3.49
N LEU A 104 -0.50 -21.17 -3.37
CA LEU A 104 -1.09 -20.92 -2.06
C LEU A 104 -1.38 -22.25 -1.37
N VAL A 105 -1.07 -22.30 -0.07
CA VAL A 105 -1.42 -23.46 0.76
C VAL A 105 -2.94 -23.61 0.75
N GLU A 106 -3.43 -24.84 0.58
CA GLU A 106 -4.85 -25.13 0.55
C GLU A 106 -5.56 -24.57 1.79
N GLY A 107 -6.63 -23.81 1.57
CA GLY A 107 -7.39 -23.13 2.62
C GLY A 107 -6.82 -21.80 3.13
N VAL A 108 -5.68 -21.34 2.61
CA VAL A 108 -5.16 -20.00 2.90
C VAL A 108 -5.71 -19.00 1.89
N GLU A 109 -6.47 -18.04 2.40
CA GLU A 109 -6.98 -16.94 1.58
C GLU A 109 -5.85 -15.97 1.17
N PRO A 110 -5.89 -15.43 -0.06
CA PRO A 110 -4.94 -14.42 -0.55
C PRO A 110 -4.66 -13.26 0.42
N GLU A 111 -5.71 -12.75 1.07
CA GLU A 111 -5.64 -11.65 2.03
C GLU A 111 -4.72 -12.00 3.21
N VAL A 112 -4.77 -13.25 3.67
CA VAL A 112 -3.98 -13.74 4.81
C VAL A 112 -2.49 -13.80 4.45
N GLU A 113 -2.17 -14.32 3.25
CA GLU A 113 -0.80 -14.35 2.73
C GLU A 113 -0.22 -12.93 2.61
N VAL A 114 -1.00 -11.99 2.07
CA VAL A 114 -0.55 -10.59 1.91
C VAL A 114 -0.40 -9.89 3.27
N LEU A 115 -1.36 -10.05 4.17
CA LEU A 115 -1.28 -9.49 5.53
C LEU A 115 -0.08 -10.04 6.31
N GLU A 116 0.22 -11.34 6.21
CA GLU A 116 1.39 -11.91 6.88
C GLU A 116 2.68 -11.23 6.39
N ARG A 117 2.83 -10.99 5.08
CA ARG A 117 3.99 -10.26 4.53
C ARG A 117 4.05 -8.82 5.00
N MET A 118 2.92 -8.11 5.01
CA MET A 118 2.85 -6.73 5.52
C MET A 118 3.36 -6.66 6.96
N ILE A 119 2.88 -7.54 7.82
CA ILE A 119 3.28 -7.58 9.23
C ILE A 119 4.75 -8.02 9.36
N SER A 120 5.24 -8.94 8.51
CA SER A 120 6.64 -9.35 8.48
C SER A 120 7.59 -8.20 8.13
N TYR A 121 7.21 -7.36 7.17
CA TYR A 121 8.09 -6.33 6.60
C TYR A 121 7.95 -4.97 7.28
N PHE A 122 6.73 -4.57 7.67
CA PHE A 122 6.44 -3.22 8.14
C PHE A 122 6.11 -3.15 9.64
N GLY A 123 6.20 -4.29 10.34
CA GLY A 123 6.19 -4.35 11.80
C GLY A 123 4.96 -5.04 12.38
N PRO A 124 4.89 -5.18 13.72
CA PRO A 124 3.77 -5.81 14.38
C PRO A 124 2.48 -5.02 14.15
N VAL A 125 1.33 -5.70 14.25
CA VAL A 125 0.01 -5.07 14.15
C VAL A 125 -0.13 -4.00 15.24
N PRO A 126 -0.31 -2.72 14.88
CA PRO A 126 -0.47 -1.64 15.85
C PRO A 126 -1.91 -1.59 16.37
N LEU A 127 -2.08 -1.10 17.61
CA LEU A 127 -3.40 -0.90 18.21
C LEU A 127 -4.29 0.00 17.35
N GLY A 128 -3.74 1.08 16.79
CA GLY A 128 -4.48 2.00 15.93
C GLY A 128 -5.09 1.35 14.69
N LEU A 129 -4.46 0.31 14.12
CA LEU A 129 -5.05 -0.45 13.01
C LEU A 129 -6.26 -1.28 13.48
N LEU A 130 -6.17 -1.88 14.67
CA LEU A 130 -7.25 -2.69 15.23
C LEU A 130 -8.46 -1.80 15.60
N GLU A 131 -8.20 -0.65 16.22
CA GLU A 131 -9.22 0.36 16.53
C GLU A 131 -9.86 0.94 15.26
N HIS A 132 -9.08 1.09 14.18
CA HIS A 132 -9.60 1.58 12.91
C HIS A 132 -10.49 0.57 12.18
N ILE A 133 -10.18 -0.73 12.28
CA ILE A 133 -10.98 -1.80 11.67
C ILE A 133 -12.22 -2.14 12.51
N ASP A 134 -12.10 -2.11 13.84
CA ASP A 134 -13.20 -2.34 14.81
C ASP A 134 -14.13 -3.52 14.44
N ASN A 135 -13.52 -4.65 14.09
CA ASN A 135 -14.25 -5.85 13.69
C ASN A 135 -13.61 -7.10 14.32
N ASP A 136 -14.37 -7.83 15.13
CA ASP A 136 -13.86 -8.96 15.92
C ASP A 136 -13.15 -10.02 15.07
N GLN A 137 -13.72 -10.39 13.92
CA GLN A 137 -13.15 -11.43 13.06
C GLN A 137 -11.82 -10.99 12.45
N TRP A 138 -11.76 -9.77 11.90
CA TRP A 138 -10.53 -9.23 11.31
C TRP A 138 -9.46 -8.92 12.36
N CYS A 139 -9.86 -8.38 13.51
CA CYS A 139 -8.96 -8.15 14.64
C CYS A 139 -8.36 -9.47 15.14
N LEU A 140 -9.17 -10.52 15.27
CA LEU A 140 -8.68 -11.86 15.62
C LEU A 140 -7.71 -12.41 14.57
N ALA A 141 -8.01 -12.27 13.28
CA ALA A 141 -7.13 -12.71 12.20
C ALA A 141 -5.78 -11.98 12.24
N LEU A 142 -5.78 -10.65 12.35
CA LEU A 142 -4.58 -9.82 12.45
C LEU A 142 -3.75 -10.17 13.69
N MET A 143 -4.37 -10.32 14.85
CA MET A 143 -3.66 -10.73 16.08
C MET A 143 -3.09 -12.15 15.96
N THR A 144 -3.79 -13.06 15.30
CA THR A 144 -3.32 -14.44 15.07
C THR A 144 -2.08 -14.44 14.19
N LEU A 145 -2.12 -13.72 13.06
CA LEU A 145 -0.95 -13.51 12.21
C LEU A 145 0.18 -12.80 12.95
N ASN A 146 -0.13 -11.79 13.76
CA ASN A 146 0.88 -11.08 14.53
C ASN A 146 1.64 -11.99 15.50
N ARG A 147 0.97 -13.00 16.05
CA ARG A 147 1.55 -14.00 16.98
C ARG A 147 2.16 -15.21 16.28
N SER A 148 2.01 -15.38 14.96
CA SER A 148 2.56 -16.51 14.21
C SER A 148 4.09 -16.44 14.09
N PHE A 149 4.66 -15.25 14.24
CA PHE A 149 6.10 -15.02 14.15
C PHE A 149 6.82 -15.49 15.42
N SER A 150 7.94 -16.20 15.22
CA SER A 150 8.72 -16.82 16.28
C SER A 150 10.22 -16.74 15.96
N LYS A 151 11.07 -17.39 16.77
CA LYS A 151 12.50 -17.52 16.44
C LYS A 151 12.74 -18.34 15.16
N ASP A 152 11.89 -19.34 14.92
CA ASP A 152 11.99 -20.23 13.74
C ASP A 152 11.33 -19.62 12.49
N LYS A 153 10.39 -18.70 12.69
CA LYS A 153 9.76 -17.88 11.64
C LYS A 153 9.89 -16.39 11.99
N PRO A 154 11.10 -15.81 11.91
CA PRO A 154 11.30 -14.41 12.28
C PRO A 154 10.68 -13.48 11.24
N ARG A 155 10.33 -12.28 11.69
CA ARG A 155 9.99 -11.15 10.81
C ARG A 155 11.18 -10.82 9.90
N ARG A 156 10.90 -10.17 8.77
CA ARG A 156 11.93 -9.67 7.84
C ARG A 156 11.75 -8.17 7.61
N PRO A 157 12.02 -7.31 8.61
CA PRO A 157 11.71 -5.89 8.53
C PRO A 157 12.36 -5.23 7.32
N PHE A 158 11.58 -4.50 6.52
CA PHE A 158 12.02 -3.81 5.32
C PHE A 158 13.16 -2.82 5.59
N ALA A 159 13.15 -2.18 6.76
CA ALA A 159 14.22 -1.27 7.20
C ALA A 159 15.60 -1.96 7.27
N LEU A 160 15.64 -3.28 7.49
CA LEU A 160 16.86 -4.08 7.61
C LEU A 160 17.28 -4.76 6.29
N TRP A 161 16.51 -4.62 5.21
CA TRP A 161 16.92 -5.13 3.89
C TRP A 161 18.13 -4.34 3.41
N VAL A 162 19.00 -4.96 2.62
CA VAL A 162 20.30 -4.35 2.27
C VAL A 162 20.43 -4.15 0.76
N GLU A 163 21.26 -3.19 0.35
CA GLU A 163 21.44 -2.83 -1.06
C GLU A 163 22.10 -3.95 -1.88
N GLU A 164 22.87 -4.84 -1.24
CA GLU A 164 23.47 -6.00 -1.88
C GLU A 164 22.41 -6.96 -2.44
N ASP A 165 21.29 -7.12 -1.75
CA ASP A 165 20.16 -7.95 -2.19
C ASP A 165 19.19 -7.17 -3.09
N PHE A 166 19.06 -5.86 -2.85
CA PHE A 166 18.13 -4.98 -3.54
C PHE A 166 18.85 -3.70 -4.02
N PRO A 167 19.45 -3.73 -5.22
CA PRO A 167 20.04 -2.54 -5.81
C PRO A 167 19.03 -1.38 -5.83
N ASN A 168 19.48 -0.18 -5.50
CA ASN A 168 18.68 1.05 -5.35
C ASN A 168 17.80 1.13 -4.07
N LEU A 169 17.97 0.22 -3.10
CA LEU A 169 17.30 0.31 -1.79
C LEU A 169 18.09 1.16 -0.78
N ASP A 170 18.25 2.44 -1.10
CA ASP A 170 18.96 3.37 -0.24
C ASP A 170 18.15 3.79 1.02
N SER A 171 18.80 4.53 1.92
CA SER A 171 18.16 5.02 3.15
C SER A 171 17.03 6.02 2.89
N ASN A 172 17.08 6.77 1.79
CA ASN A 172 16.07 7.76 1.43
C ASN A 172 14.79 7.07 0.96
N LEU A 173 14.89 6.06 0.09
CA LEU A 173 13.76 5.25 -0.35
C LEU A 173 13.12 4.52 0.83
N LYS A 174 13.92 3.91 1.73
CA LYS A 174 13.41 3.26 2.94
C LYS A 174 12.62 4.23 3.81
N ARG A 175 13.14 5.44 4.02
CA ARG A 175 12.46 6.49 4.79
C ARG A 175 11.18 6.93 4.07
N PHE A 176 11.23 7.18 2.76
CA PHE A 176 10.08 7.60 1.96
C PHE A 176 8.93 6.58 2.02
N VAL A 177 9.24 5.33 1.69
CA VAL A 177 8.30 4.22 1.70
C VAL A 177 7.79 3.92 3.10
N GLY A 178 8.65 3.98 4.12
CA GLY A 178 8.27 3.77 5.52
C GLY A 178 7.20 4.75 6.02
N ARG A 179 7.18 5.99 5.49
CA ARG A 179 6.13 6.98 5.79
C ARG A 179 4.77 6.61 5.19
N MET A 180 4.75 5.96 4.03
CA MET A 180 3.53 5.52 3.34
C MET A 180 3.01 4.18 3.86
N MET A 181 3.93 3.26 4.17
CA MET A 181 3.61 1.85 4.47
C MET A 181 3.49 1.57 5.98
N ASN A 182 3.18 2.59 6.78
CA ASN A 182 2.84 2.41 8.19
C ASN A 182 1.55 1.58 8.29
N LEU A 183 1.53 0.53 9.11
CA LEU A 183 0.34 -0.32 9.27
C LEU A 183 -0.82 0.43 9.94
N ASP A 184 -0.53 1.45 10.75
CA ASP A 184 -1.53 2.33 11.36
C ASP A 184 -1.94 3.42 10.35
N PRO A 185 -3.17 3.41 9.81
CA PRO A 185 -3.60 4.35 8.77
C PRO A 185 -3.49 5.82 9.20
N ALA A 186 -3.69 6.11 10.49
CA ALA A 186 -3.63 7.47 11.03
C ALA A 186 -2.20 8.01 11.15
N LYS A 187 -1.18 7.15 11.01
CA LYS A 187 0.24 7.52 11.08
C LYS A 187 0.95 7.51 9.72
N ARG A 188 0.21 7.27 8.64
CA ARG A 188 0.76 7.40 7.28
C ARG A 188 0.90 8.86 6.93
N ALA A 189 1.94 9.19 6.18
CA ALA A 189 2.08 10.52 5.60
C ALA A 189 0.90 10.80 4.65
N THR A 190 0.48 12.06 4.61
CA THR A 190 -0.49 12.55 3.65
C THR A 190 0.16 12.77 2.28
N VAL A 191 -0.66 12.93 1.24
CA VAL A 191 -0.15 13.24 -0.11
C VAL A 191 0.65 14.54 -0.10
N ASP A 192 0.15 15.58 0.58
CA ASP A 192 0.82 16.89 0.63
C ASP A 192 2.20 16.78 1.29
N GLU A 193 2.31 16.06 2.40
CA GLU A 193 3.58 15.81 3.09
C GLU A 193 4.56 14.93 2.29
N LEU A 194 4.06 14.11 1.37
CA LEU A 194 4.88 13.30 0.47
C LEU A 194 5.35 14.14 -0.72
N LEU A 195 4.55 15.07 -1.22
CA LEU A 195 4.94 15.98 -2.31
C LEU A 195 6.07 16.93 -1.90
N GLU A 196 6.15 17.29 -0.61
CA GLU A 196 7.23 18.12 -0.04
C GLU A 196 8.44 17.31 0.44
N ASP A 197 8.45 15.99 0.21
CA ASP A 197 9.52 15.13 0.70
C ASP A 197 10.80 15.25 -0.17
N PRO A 198 12.01 15.33 0.44
CA PRO A 198 13.27 15.48 -0.30
C PRO A 198 13.69 14.26 -1.14
N TRP A 199 12.92 13.17 -1.15
CA TRP A 199 13.18 12.03 -2.05
C TRP A 199 13.01 12.40 -3.53
N TRP A 200 12.28 13.47 -3.83
CA TRP A 200 12.08 13.95 -5.20
C TRP A 200 13.23 14.79 -5.75
N ASP A 201 14.16 15.24 -4.90
CA ASP A 201 15.31 16.09 -5.26
C ASP A 201 16.49 15.28 -5.82
#